data_AF-A0A2T3IM73-F1
#
_entry.id   AF-A0A2T3IM73-F1
#
_cell.length_a   1.000
_cell.length_b   1.000
_cell.length_c   1.000
_cell.angle_alpha   90.00
_cell.angle_beta   90.00
_cell.angle_gamma   90.00
#
_symmetry.space_group_name_H-M   'P 1'
#
loop_
_entity.id
_entity.type
_entity.pdbx_description
1 polymer ?
#
loop_
_entity_poly.entity_id
_entity_poly.type
_entity_poly.pdbx_seq_one_letter_code
_entity_poly.pdbx_strand_id
1 'polypeptide(L)'
;MRKTVIAAVLVFLAGPAMGFNNDKPVPLDIDQVVKVGFEKHRHLNYRAIGAIDGWEGKWCDEKVELYQYTRADNINLDIFEAEALDQHGTDWFEACQYKNVIMLSNGNQACKALMAL
;
A
#
# COMPACT_ATOMS: atom_id res chain seq x y z
N MET A 1 39.56 62.77 -8.01
CA MET A 1 39.22 62.20 -9.33
C MET A 1 38.12 61.15 -9.13
N ARG A 2 36.91 61.42 -9.64
CA ARG A 2 35.75 60.52 -9.59
C ARG A 2 35.94 59.38 -10.59
N LYS A 3 35.78 58.13 -10.17
CA LYS A 3 35.53 57.00 -11.08
C LYS A 3 34.29 56.27 -10.59
N THR A 4 33.17 56.61 -11.21
CA THR A 4 31.89 55.93 -11.07
C THR A 4 32.02 54.58 -11.77
N VAL A 5 31.93 53.47 -11.04
CA VAL A 5 31.77 52.14 -11.61
C VAL A 5 30.33 51.73 -11.36
N ILE A 6 29.53 51.73 -12.42
CA ILE A 6 28.16 51.22 -12.40
C ILE A 6 28.28 49.69 -12.45
N ALA A 7 28.03 49.03 -11.32
CA ALA A 7 27.93 47.58 -11.26
C ALA A 7 26.52 47.16 -11.69
N ALA A 8 26.45 46.38 -12.77
CA ALA A 8 25.22 45.82 -13.30
C ALA A 8 24.60 44.84 -12.29
N VAL A 9 23.31 45.04 -11.99
CA VAL A 9 22.51 44.11 -11.18
C VAL A 9 22.17 42.91 -12.06
N LEU A 10 22.86 41.79 -11.82
CA LEU A 10 22.47 40.48 -12.32
C LEU A 10 21.25 40.00 -11.52
N VAL A 11 20.07 40.16 -12.10
CA VAL A 11 18.84 39.54 -11.59
C VAL A 11 18.89 38.06 -11.97
N PHE A 12 19.36 37.22 -11.06
CA PHE A 12 19.12 35.79 -11.14
C PHE A 12 17.64 35.55 -10.83
N LEU A 13 16.84 35.36 -11.88
CA LEU A 13 15.53 34.73 -11.77
C LEU A 13 15.75 33.27 -11.35
N ALA A 14 15.96 33.03 -10.06
CA ALA A 14 15.75 31.73 -9.46
C ALA A 14 14.24 31.46 -9.50
N GLY A 15 13.76 30.94 -10.63
CA GLY A 15 12.46 30.31 -10.66
C GLY A 15 12.45 29.19 -9.61
N PRO A 16 11.34 28.98 -8.88
CA PRO A 16 11.23 27.81 -8.03
C PRO A 16 11.44 26.60 -8.94
N ALA A 17 12.49 25.84 -8.67
CA ALA A 17 12.60 24.49 -9.18
C ALA A 17 11.40 23.73 -8.61
N MET A 18 10.29 23.72 -9.37
CA MET A 18 9.22 22.77 -9.18
C MET A 18 9.81 21.42 -9.59
N GLY A 19 10.60 20.84 -8.69
CA GLY A 19 10.96 19.44 -8.74
C GLY A 19 9.66 18.67 -8.64
N PHE A 20 9.26 18.04 -9.74
CA PHE A 20 8.33 16.93 -9.68
C PHE A 20 9.05 15.85 -8.87
N ASN A 21 8.76 15.79 -7.58
CA ASN A 21 9.16 14.67 -6.76
C ASN A 21 8.46 13.45 -7.37
N ASN A 22 9.20 12.64 -8.10
CA ASN A 22 8.80 11.29 -8.49
C ASN A 22 8.84 10.38 -7.25
N ASP A 23 8.19 10.82 -6.16
CA ASP A 23 8.12 10.06 -4.92
C ASP A 23 7.31 8.81 -5.22
N LYS A 24 8.02 7.68 -5.35
CA LYS A 24 7.38 6.38 -5.44
C LYS A 24 6.47 6.23 -4.22
N PRO A 25 5.23 5.74 -4.37
CA PRO A 25 4.33 5.54 -3.25
C PRO A 25 5.04 4.76 -2.14
N VAL A 26 5.04 5.30 -0.93
CA VAL A 26 5.63 4.63 0.24
C VAL A 26 4.84 3.35 0.50
N PRO A 27 5.49 2.17 0.52
CA PRO A 27 4.81 0.91 0.77
C PRO A 27 4.22 0.89 2.18
N LEU A 28 3.07 0.25 2.32
CA LEU A 28 2.45 -0.12 3.58
C LEU A 28 3.13 -1.36 4.15
N ASP A 29 3.51 -1.27 5.42
CA ASP A 29 3.98 -2.38 6.24
C ASP A 29 2.78 -2.96 7.02
N ILE A 30 2.64 -4.29 7.08
CA ILE A 30 1.59 -4.95 7.87
C ILE A 30 1.61 -4.49 9.34
N ASP A 31 2.77 -4.13 9.91
CA ASP A 31 2.84 -3.60 11.27
C ASP A 31 2.16 -2.22 11.40
N GLN A 32 1.98 -1.47 10.31
CA GLN A 32 1.15 -0.26 10.30
C GLN A 32 -0.34 -0.62 10.36
N VAL A 33 -0.74 -1.73 9.73
CA VAL A 33 -2.12 -2.25 9.76
C VAL A 33 -2.47 -2.77 11.16
N VAL A 34 -1.52 -3.39 11.86
CA VAL A 34 -1.70 -3.82 13.26
C VAL A 34 -2.03 -2.64 14.18
N LYS A 35 -1.39 -1.48 13.97
CA LYS A 35 -1.62 -0.28 14.79
C LYS A 35 -3.03 0.31 14.66
N VAL A 36 -3.75 -0.07 13.61
CA VAL A 36 -5.09 0.46 13.29
C VAL A 36 -6.19 -0.60 13.40
N GLY A 37 -5.88 -1.76 14.01
CA GLY A 37 -6.88 -2.71 14.48
C GLY A 37 -6.81 -4.12 13.89
N PHE A 38 -5.82 -4.42 13.03
CA PHE A 38 -5.58 -5.81 12.61
C PHE A 38 -4.90 -6.62 13.72
N GLU A 39 -5.49 -7.77 14.06
CA GLU A 39 -4.98 -8.70 15.06
C GLU A 39 -4.30 -9.90 14.37
N LYS A 40 -2.98 -10.03 14.52
CA LYS A 40 -2.20 -11.16 13.98
C LYS A 40 -2.51 -12.45 14.75
N HIS A 41 -2.87 -13.53 14.05
CA HIS A 41 -3.09 -14.85 14.64
C HIS A 41 -2.06 -15.89 14.17
N ARG A 42 -1.94 -16.10 12.86
CA ARG A 42 -1.09 -17.15 12.29
C ARG A 42 -0.27 -16.61 11.12
N HIS A 43 1.02 -16.92 11.12
CA HIS A 43 1.89 -16.61 9.98
C HIS A 43 1.64 -17.57 8.83
N LEU A 44 1.54 -17.05 7.60
CA LEU A 44 1.16 -17.82 6.41
C LEU A 44 2.38 -18.26 5.59
N ASN A 45 2.20 -19.28 4.74
CA ASN A 45 3.20 -19.62 3.74
C ASN A 45 3.01 -18.77 2.48
N TYR A 46 3.51 -17.54 2.52
CA TYR A 46 3.26 -16.51 1.52
C TYR A 46 4.28 -16.51 0.35
N ARG A 47 5.41 -17.20 0.48
CA ARG A 47 6.51 -17.09 -0.50
C ARG A 47 6.14 -17.65 -1.88
N ALA A 48 5.28 -18.68 -1.91
CA ALA A 48 4.83 -19.31 -3.15
C ALA A 48 4.04 -18.35 -4.06
N ILE A 49 3.40 -17.33 -3.46
CA ILE A 49 2.62 -16.31 -4.17
C ILE A 49 3.37 -14.99 -4.36
N GLY A 50 4.70 -14.98 -4.13
CA GLY A 50 5.57 -13.83 -4.38
C GLY A 50 5.48 -12.69 -3.36
N ALA A 51 4.74 -12.89 -2.26
CA ALA A 51 4.69 -11.95 -1.15
C ALA A 51 5.99 -12.00 -0.32
N ILE A 52 6.24 -10.95 0.47
CA ILE A 52 7.38 -10.80 1.38
C ILE A 52 7.01 -11.02 2.86
N ASP A 53 5.72 -10.88 3.19
CA ASP A 53 5.13 -11.26 4.48
C ASP A 53 3.66 -11.65 4.28
N GLY A 54 3.10 -12.42 5.22
CA GLY A 54 1.69 -12.79 5.17
C GLY A 54 1.14 -13.35 6.47
N TRP A 55 -0.06 -12.92 6.85
CA TRP A 55 -0.68 -13.24 8.14
C TRP A 55 -2.17 -13.51 8.00
N GLU A 56 -2.65 -14.57 8.63
CA GLU A 56 -4.06 -14.74 8.98
C GLU A 56 -4.31 -14.03 10.31
N GLY A 57 -5.48 -13.42 10.43
CA GLY A 57 -5.87 -12.70 11.63
C GLY A 57 -7.33 -12.31 11.63
N LYS A 58 -7.62 -11.25 12.40
CA LYS A 58 -8.96 -10.68 12.53
C LYS A 58 -8.91 -9.16 12.39
N TRP A 59 -9.88 -8.58 11.70
CA TRP A 59 -10.06 -7.13 11.65
C TRP A 59 -11.54 -6.80 11.40
N CYS A 60 -12.10 -5.80 12.10
CA CYS A 60 -13.53 -5.45 12.02
C CYS A 60 -14.47 -6.65 12.24
N ASP A 61 -14.12 -7.52 13.17
CA ASP A 61 -14.80 -8.79 13.44
C ASP A 61 -14.77 -9.87 12.35
N GLU A 62 -14.05 -9.63 11.26
CA GLU A 62 -13.92 -10.54 10.12
C GLU A 62 -12.60 -11.31 10.18
N LYS A 63 -12.63 -12.57 9.73
CA LYS A 63 -11.41 -13.35 9.48
C LYS A 63 -10.77 -12.78 8.22
N VAL A 64 -9.47 -12.51 8.28
CA VAL A 64 -8.73 -11.96 7.15
C VAL A 64 -7.40 -12.68 6.92
N GLU A 65 -6.94 -12.68 5.69
CA GLU A 65 -5.55 -12.91 5.33
C GLU A 65 -4.97 -11.65 4.69
N LEU A 66 -3.80 -11.22 5.16
CA LEU A 66 -3.03 -10.13 4.57
C LEU A 66 -1.77 -10.70 3.92
N TYR A 67 -1.45 -10.20 2.73
CA TYR A 67 -0.20 -10.47 2.05
C TYR A 67 0.47 -9.17 1.64
N GLN A 68 1.71 -8.99 2.05
CA GLN A 68 2.52 -7.82 1.71
C GLN A 68 3.46 -8.16 0.57
N TYR A 69 3.53 -7.27 -0.42
CA TYR A 69 4.44 -7.36 -1.56
C TYR A 69 5.47 -6.24 -1.50
N THR A 70 6.56 -6.38 -2.26
CA THR A 70 7.55 -5.31 -2.39
C THR A 70 6.96 -4.06 -3.05
N ARG A 71 6.00 -4.23 -3.96
CA ARG A 71 5.34 -3.16 -4.72
C ARG A 71 3.91 -3.57 -5.09
N ALA A 72 3.06 -2.57 -5.34
CA ALA A 72 1.67 -2.76 -5.75
C ALA A 72 1.51 -3.51 -7.09
N ASP A 73 2.43 -3.29 -8.02
CA ASP A 73 2.43 -3.89 -9.36
C ASP A 73 2.86 -5.37 -9.38
N ASN A 74 3.32 -5.90 -8.25
CA ASN A 74 3.62 -7.32 -8.10
C ASN A 74 2.38 -8.16 -7.72
N ILE A 75 1.23 -7.51 -7.47
CA ILE A 75 -0.02 -8.16 -7.06
C ILE A 75 -0.84 -8.47 -8.32
N ASN A 76 -1.29 -9.71 -8.45
CA ASN A 76 -2.28 -10.10 -9.46
C ASN A 76 -3.64 -10.24 -8.78
N LEU A 77 -4.33 -9.11 -8.62
CA LEU A 77 -5.60 -9.02 -7.88
C LEU A 77 -6.67 -9.97 -8.44
N ASP A 78 -6.73 -10.14 -9.76
CA ASP A 78 -7.70 -11.01 -10.44
C ASP A 78 -7.65 -12.46 -9.94
N ILE A 79 -6.48 -12.95 -9.51
CA ILE A 79 -6.35 -14.31 -8.93
C ILE A 79 -7.04 -14.38 -7.58
N PHE A 80 -6.85 -13.38 -6.72
CA PHE A 80 -7.44 -13.34 -5.39
C PHE A 80 -8.94 -13.05 -5.44
N GLU A 81 -9.38 -12.21 -6.37
CA GLU A 81 -10.80 -12.00 -6.64
C GLU A 81 -11.45 -13.29 -7.14
N ALA A 82 -10.78 -14.06 -8.00
CA ALA A 82 -11.27 -15.37 -8.40
C ALA A 82 -11.38 -16.33 -7.21
N GLU A 83 -10.41 -16.35 -6.28
CA GLU A 83 -10.48 -17.15 -5.05
C GLU A 83 -11.62 -16.71 -4.11
N ALA A 84 -11.88 -15.41 -3.98
CA ALA A 84 -12.98 -14.88 -3.19
C ALA A 84 -14.36 -15.11 -3.85
N LEU A 85 -14.41 -15.13 -5.19
CA LEU A 85 -15.62 -15.38 -5.97
C LEU A 85 -15.87 -16.87 -6.23
N ASP A 86 -14.92 -17.75 -5.91
CA ASP A 86 -15.05 -19.17 -6.16
C ASP A 86 -16.15 -19.77 -5.27
N GLN A 87 -17.34 -19.92 -5.85
CA GLN A 87 -18.53 -20.52 -5.24
C GLN A 87 -18.33 -22.00 -4.88
N HIS A 88 -17.16 -22.58 -5.18
CA HIS A 88 -16.80 -23.97 -4.91
C HIS A 88 -16.12 -24.22 -3.55
N GLY A 89 -16.18 -23.26 -2.61
CA GLY A 89 -16.02 -23.56 -1.19
C GLY A 89 -14.84 -22.90 -0.48
N THR A 90 -14.47 -21.67 -0.88
CA THR A 90 -13.64 -20.82 -0.01
C THR A 90 -14.53 -20.11 1.02
N ASP A 91 -14.00 -19.87 2.22
CA ASP A 91 -14.68 -19.07 3.26
C ASP A 91 -14.52 -17.55 3.01
N TRP A 92 -14.03 -17.15 1.83
CA TRP A 92 -13.69 -15.76 1.52
C TRP A 92 -14.86 -15.08 0.80
N PHE A 93 -15.09 -13.82 1.15
CA PHE A 93 -16.18 -12.99 0.64
C PHE A 93 -15.67 -11.94 -0.35
N GLU A 94 -14.53 -11.31 -0.05
CA GLU A 94 -13.98 -10.21 -0.85
C GLU A 94 -12.46 -10.24 -0.82
N ALA A 95 -11.86 -9.85 -1.96
CA ALA A 95 -10.46 -9.52 -2.07
C ALA A 95 -10.33 -8.02 -2.34
N CYS A 96 -9.37 -7.36 -1.71
CA CYS A 96 -9.09 -5.94 -1.95
C CYS A 96 -7.61 -5.63 -1.83
N GLN A 97 -7.16 -4.64 -2.61
CA GLN A 97 -5.77 -4.18 -2.61
C GLN A 97 -5.70 -2.73 -2.14
N TYR A 98 -4.73 -2.44 -1.25
CA TYR A 98 -4.33 -1.09 -0.92
C TYR A 98 -2.80 -1.00 -0.88
N LYS A 99 -2.24 -0.14 -1.74
CA LYS A 99 -0.79 -0.06 -1.99
C LYS A 99 -0.24 -1.45 -2.37
N ASN A 100 0.75 -1.92 -1.63
CA ASN A 100 1.44 -3.20 -1.79
C ASN A 100 0.89 -4.30 -0.86
N VAL A 101 -0.29 -4.10 -0.27
CA VAL A 101 -0.96 -5.10 0.56
C VAL A 101 -2.24 -5.53 -0.12
N ILE A 102 -2.47 -6.84 -0.18
CA ILE A 102 -3.74 -7.45 -0.55
C ILE A 102 -4.36 -8.14 0.66
N MET A 103 -5.68 -8.07 0.76
CA MET A 103 -6.47 -8.71 1.80
C MET A 103 -7.49 -9.64 1.17
N LEU A 104 -7.63 -10.84 1.75
CA LEU A 104 -8.85 -11.64 1.67
C LEU A 104 -9.63 -11.44 2.96
N SER A 105 -10.92 -11.15 2.88
CA SER A 105 -11.83 -11.07 4.03
C SER A 105 -13.00 -12.03 3.86
N ASN A 106 -13.47 -12.62 4.96
CA ASN A 106 -14.74 -13.38 4.98
C ASN A 106 -15.98 -12.49 5.15
N GLY A 107 -15.82 -11.16 5.12
CA GLY A 107 -16.89 -10.17 5.05
C GLY A 107 -16.45 -8.94 4.26
N ASN A 108 -17.13 -7.80 4.45
CA ASN A 108 -16.94 -6.58 3.65
C ASN A 108 -16.46 -5.36 4.43
N GLN A 109 -16.25 -5.47 5.74
CA GLN A 109 -15.85 -4.36 6.59
C GLN A 109 -14.33 -4.21 6.63
N ALA A 110 -13.59 -5.31 6.71
CA ALA A 110 -12.14 -5.27 6.77
C ALA A 110 -11.54 -4.68 5.48
N CYS A 111 -12.09 -5.02 4.32
CA CYS A 111 -11.65 -4.43 3.06
C CYS A 111 -11.93 -2.92 2.97
N LYS A 112 -13.08 -2.46 3.47
CA LYS A 112 -13.36 -1.02 3.60
C LYS A 112 -12.40 -0.32 4.56
N ALA A 113 -12.06 -0.96 5.68
CA ALA A 113 -11.11 -0.43 6.65
C ALA A 113 -9.70 -0.30 6.05
N LEU A 114 -9.25 -1.31 5.30
CA LEU A 114 -7.96 -1.27 4.62
C LEU A 114 -7.89 -0.17 3.56
N MET A 115 -8.91 -0.06 2.71
CA MET A 115 -8.96 0.95 1.65
C MET A 115 -9.11 2.39 2.17
N ALA A 116 -9.46 2.57 3.44
CA ALA A 116 -9.60 3.87 4.10
C ALA A 116 -8.32 4.38 4.77
N LEU A 117 -7.22 3.61 4.75
CA LEU A 117 -5.90 4.03 5.25
C LEU A 117 -5.25 5.09 4.35
#